data_AF-A0A2C2UY79-F1
#
_entry.id   AF-A0A2C2UY79-F1
#
_cell.length_a   1.000
_cell.length_b   1.000
_cell.length_c   1.000
_cell.angle_alpha   90.00
_cell.angle_beta   90.00
_cell.angle_gamma   90.00
#
_symmetry.space_group_name_H-M   'P 1'
#
loop_
_entity.id
_entity.type
_entity.pdbx_description
1 polymer ?
#
loop_
_entity_poly.entity_id
_entity_poly.type
_entity_poly.pdbx_seq_one_letter_code
_entity_poly.pdbx_strand_id
1 'polypeptide(L)'
;FRCYDICPISSLQTDFESLPEAMQKKVKEISEKELLIITNILREIQEQGDLQSSVDVDSLALMILAAGKGVLQYQRVLGKDFFADFMKQVNNLTVK
;
A
#
# COMPACT_ATOMS: atom_id res chain seq x y z
N PHE A 1 -0.36 -6.01 -25.69
CA PHE A 1 -0.96 -6.51 -24.43
C PHE A 1 -0.20 -5.89 -23.26
N ARG A 2 -0.75 -4.89 -22.57
CA ARG A 2 -0.21 -4.50 -21.26
C ARG A 2 -0.77 -5.51 -20.26
N CYS A 3 0.10 -6.30 -19.65
CA CYS A 3 -0.28 -7.09 -18.50
C CYS A 3 -0.60 -6.09 -17.39
N TYR A 4 -1.85 -6.00 -16.95
CA TYR A 4 -2.16 -5.27 -15.73
C TYR A 4 -1.64 -6.12 -14.58
N ASP A 5 -0.48 -5.76 -14.05
CA ASP A 5 0.18 -6.53 -13.00
C ASP A 5 -0.73 -6.62 -11.77
N ILE A 6 -1.09 -7.85 -11.41
CA ILE A 6 -1.83 -8.12 -10.18
C ILE A 6 -0.80 -8.18 -9.07
N CYS A 7 -0.94 -7.34 -8.04
CA CYS A 7 -0.23 -7.56 -6.79
C CYS A 7 -0.67 -8.93 -6.24
N PRO A 8 0.22 -9.95 -6.18
CA PRO A 8 -0.19 -11.31 -5.80
C PRO A 8 -0.75 -11.36 -4.38
N ILE A 9 -0.20 -10.54 -3.49
CA ILE A 9 -0.66 -10.42 -2.10
C ILE A 9 -2.08 -9.85 -2.06
N SER A 10 -2.41 -8.83 -2.85
CA SER A 10 -3.77 -8.29 -2.92
C SER A 10 -4.80 -9.29 -3.47
N SER A 11 -4.39 -10.16 -4.39
CA SER A 11 -5.24 -11.27 -4.85
C SER A 11 -5.54 -12.22 -3.69
N LEU A 12 -4.50 -12.67 -2.98
CA LEU A 12 -4.65 -13.56 -1.82
C LEU A 12 -5.44 -12.91 -0.67
N GLN A 13 -5.28 -11.60 -0.44
CA GLN A 13 -6.04 -10.84 0.55
C GLN A 13 -7.55 -10.81 0.19
N THR A 14 -7.90 -10.74 -1.09
CA THR A 14 -9.31 -10.74 -1.53
C THR A 14 -9.98 -12.08 -1.26
N ASP A 15 -9.24 -13.17 -1.45
CA ASP A 15 -9.74 -14.54 -1.27
C ASP A 15 -9.51 -15.10 0.15
N PHE A 16 -9.08 -14.26 1.11
CA PHE A 16 -8.51 -14.67 2.40
C PHE A 16 -9.30 -15.76 3.13
N GLU A 17 -10.62 -15.57 3.28
CA GLU A 17 -11.49 -16.50 4.00
C GLU A 17 -11.62 -17.88 3.33
N SER A 18 -11.35 -17.96 2.02
CA SER A 18 -11.40 -19.21 1.26
C SER A 18 -10.08 -19.96 1.24
N LEU A 19 -8.98 -19.34 1.71
CA LEU A 19 -7.67 -19.95 1.71
C LEU A 19 -7.53 -21.01 2.83
N PRO A 20 -6.71 -22.05 2.63
CA PRO A 20 -6.30 -22.94 3.72
C PRO A 20 -5.66 -22.16 4.88
N GLU A 21 -5.84 -22.63 6.12
CA GLU A 21 -5.33 -21.95 7.33
C GLU A 21 -3.83 -21.61 7.28
N ALA A 22 -3.02 -22.53 6.74
CA ALA A 22 -1.58 -22.32 6.55
C ALA A 22 -1.28 -21.11 5.65
N MET A 23 -2.10 -20.90 4.61
CA MET A 23 -2.00 -19.74 3.73
C MET A 23 -2.53 -18.48 4.40
N GLN A 24 -3.67 -18.55 5.10
CA GLN A 24 -4.20 -17.39 5.86
C GLN A 24 -3.14 -16.83 6.83
N LYS A 25 -2.46 -17.71 7.58
CA LYS A 25 -1.37 -17.31 8.48
C LYS A 25 -0.26 -16.56 7.75
N LYS A 26 0.12 -17.01 6.55
CA LYS A 26 1.17 -16.38 5.74
C LYS A 26 0.73 -15.08 5.08
N VAL A 27 -0.51 -15.00 4.61
CA VAL A 27 -1.09 -13.76 4.08
C VAL A 27 -1.16 -12.71 5.18
N LYS A 28 -1.57 -13.09 6.40
CA LYS A 28 -1.56 -12.20 7.57
C LYS A 28 -0.13 -11.72 7.88
N GLU A 29 0.83 -12.62 8.01
CA GLU A 29 2.24 -12.27 8.28
C GLU A 29 2.81 -11.28 7.26
N ILE A 30 2.52 -11.51 5.97
CA ILE A 30 2.98 -10.61 4.90
C ILE A 30 2.26 -9.27 4.97
N SER A 31 0.95 -9.25 5.21
CA SER A 31 0.15 -8.02 5.30
C SER A 31 0.62 -7.14 6.46
N GLU A 32 0.93 -7.73 7.61
CA GLU A 32 1.50 -7.05 8.77
C GLU A 32 2.88 -6.46 8.44
N LYS A 33 3.72 -7.21 7.71
CA LYS A 33 5.03 -6.73 7.25
C LYS A 33 4.91 -5.59 6.23
N GLU A 34 3.97 -5.67 5.28
CA GLU A 34 3.72 -4.58 4.32
C GLU A 34 3.42 -3.28 5.06
N LEU A 35 2.50 -3.31 6.03
CA LEU A 35 2.15 -2.13 6.81
C LEU A 35 3.32 -1.63 7.66
N LEU A 36 4.01 -2.52 8.37
CA LEU A 36 5.15 -2.17 9.21
C LEU A 36 6.27 -1.48 8.42
N ILE A 37 6.59 -1.98 7.23
CA ILE A 37 7.62 -1.39 6.37
C ILE A 37 7.25 0.04 5.99
N ILE A 38 6.02 0.28 5.51
CA ILE A 38 5.57 1.62 5.12
C ILE A 38 5.55 2.55 6.33
N THR A 39 5.05 2.09 7.48
CA THR A 39 5.08 2.84 8.73
C THR A 39 6.49 3.27 9.11
N ASN A 40 7.46 2.35 9.07
CA ASN A 40 8.84 2.66 9.45
C ASN A 40 9.47 3.69 8.50
N ILE A 41 9.25 3.55 7.19
CA ILE A 41 9.73 4.53 6.20
C ILE A 41 9.18 5.92 6.52
N LEU A 42 7.87 6.03 6.80
CA LEU A 42 7.25 7.32 7.12
C LEU A 42 7.74 7.90 8.46
N ARG A 43 8.03 7.06 9.46
CA ARG A 43 8.63 7.51 10.72
C ARG A 43 10.03 8.07 10.49
N GLU A 44 10.86 7.41 9.69
CA GLU A 44 12.20 7.91 9.34
C GLU A 44 12.12 9.27 8.64
N ILE A 45 11.18 9.45 7.69
CA ILE A 45 10.93 10.74 7.02
C ILE A 45 10.47 11.81 8.02
N GLN A 46 9.63 11.46 9.00
CA GLN A 46 9.18 12.37 10.05
C GLN A 46 10.32 12.78 11.00
N GLU A 47 11.18 11.83 11.37
CA GLU A 47 12.37 12.09 12.20
C GLU A 47 13.39 12.99 11.51
N GLN A 48 13.49 12.91 10.17
CA GLN A 48 14.33 13.78 9.35
C GLN A 48 13.74 15.20 9.17
N GLY A 49 12.46 15.40 9.54
CA GLY A 49 11.77 16.69 9.47
C GLY A 49 11.07 16.98 8.14
N ASP A 50 11.12 16.02 7.20
CA ASP A 50 10.48 16.12 5.88
C ASP A 50 8.97 15.85 5.92
N LEU A 51 8.50 15.14 6.96
CA LEU A 51 7.08 15.00 7.29
C LEU A 51 6.75 15.78 8.57
N GLN A 52 5.61 16.46 8.61
CA GLN A 52 5.19 17.22 9.79
C GLN A 52 5.01 16.30 11.00
N SER A 53 5.49 16.71 12.18
CA SER A 53 5.42 15.92 13.42
C SER A 53 3.99 15.69 13.93
N SER A 54 3.03 16.50 13.49
CA SER A 54 1.60 16.33 13.82
C SER A 54 0.90 15.25 13.00
N VAL A 55 1.56 14.68 11.99
CA VAL A 55 0.99 13.62 11.16
C VAL A 55 0.99 12.30 11.93
N ASP A 56 -0.17 11.66 11.98
CA ASP A 56 -0.29 10.27 12.42
C ASP A 56 0.28 9.34 11.34
N VAL A 57 1.49 8.85 11.59
CA VAL A 57 2.23 8.01 10.66
C VAL A 57 1.55 6.66 10.43
N ASP A 58 0.94 6.08 11.45
CA ASP A 58 0.32 4.75 11.33
C ASP A 58 -0.90 4.82 10.40
N SER A 59 -1.74 5.85 10.58
CA SER A 59 -2.89 6.11 9.70
C SER A 59 -2.45 6.48 8.27
N LEU A 60 -1.40 7.29 8.12
CA LEU A 60 -0.87 7.64 6.80
C LEU A 60 -0.32 6.41 6.06
N ALA A 61 0.39 5.52 6.76
CA ALA A 61 0.91 4.27 6.20
C ALA A 61 -0.22 3.39 5.67
N LEU A 62 -1.26 3.18 6.49
CA LEU A 62 -2.43 2.40 6.11
C LEU A 62 -3.13 3.01 4.89
N MET A 63 -3.31 4.33 4.86
CA MET A 63 -3.92 5.03 3.74
C MET A 63 -3.12 4.86 2.46
N ILE A 64 -1.80 5.05 2.49
CA ILE A 64 -0.93 4.89 1.32
C ILE A 64 -0.98 3.45 0.80
N LEU A 65 -0.87 2.45 1.69
CA LEU A 65 -0.90 1.05 1.30
C LEU A 65 -2.25 0.64 0.70
N ALA A 66 -3.36 1.06 1.32
CA ALA A 66 -4.71 0.81 0.83
C ALA A 66 -4.95 1.48 -0.54
N ALA A 67 -4.57 2.75 -0.68
CA ALA A 67 -4.70 3.49 -1.92
C ALA A 67 -3.85 2.88 -3.05
N GLY A 68 -2.60 2.51 -2.78
CA GLY A 68 -1.71 1.89 -3.76
C GLY A 68 -2.26 0.56 -4.28
N LYS A 69 -2.78 -0.30 -3.38
CA LYS A 69 -3.46 -1.55 -3.79
C LYS A 69 -4.72 -1.27 -4.60
N GLY A 70 -5.54 -0.30 -4.17
CA GLY A 70 -6.74 0.13 -4.89
C GLY A 70 -6.43 0.65 -6.29
N VAL A 71 -5.39 1.46 -6.46
CA VAL A 71 -4.93 1.98 -7.75
C VAL A 71 -4.69 0.86 -8.75
N LEU A 72 -3.97 -0.19 -8.35
CA LEU A 72 -3.74 -1.36 -9.21
C LEU A 72 -5.05 -2.05 -9.63
N GLN A 73 -6.01 -2.14 -8.72
CA GLN A 73 -7.34 -2.70 -9.00
C GLN A 73 -8.13 -1.83 -10.00
N TYR A 74 -8.14 -0.51 -9.83
CA TYR A 74 -8.80 0.42 -10.74
C TYR A 74 -8.14 0.46 -12.12
N GLN A 75 -6.80 0.44 -12.19
CA GLN A 75 -6.07 0.39 -13.46
C GLN A 75 -6.48 -0.83 -14.28
N ARG A 76 -6.60 -1.99 -13.62
CA ARG A 76 -7.04 -3.25 -14.27
C ARG A 76 -8.43 -3.15 -14.89
N VAL A 77 -9.39 -2.51 -14.21
CA VAL A 77 -10.78 -2.41 -14.68
C VAL A 77 -10.96 -1.31 -15.73
N LEU A 78 -10.35 -0.15 -15.49
CA LEU A 78 -10.56 1.03 -16.33
C LEU A 78 -9.59 1.13 -17.51
N GLY A 79 -8.55 0.30 -17.53
CA GLY A 79 -7.54 0.27 -18.58
C GLY A 79 -6.70 1.54 -18.70
N LYS A 80 -6.63 2.32 -17.62
CA LYS A 80 -5.87 3.58 -17.52
C LYS A 80 -4.75 3.40 -16.50
N ASP A 81 -3.66 4.12 -16.69
CA ASP A 81 -2.57 4.16 -15.71
C ASP A 81 -2.81 5.29 -14.70
N PHE A 82 -3.07 4.93 -13.44
CA PHE A 82 -3.25 5.85 -12.32
C PHE A 82 -2.08 5.84 -11.34
N PHE A 83 -1.04 5.03 -11.60
CA PHE A 83 0.05 4.85 -10.64
C PHE A 83 0.92 6.10 -10.55
N ALA A 84 1.14 6.79 -11.67
CA ALA A 84 1.86 8.06 -11.68
C ALA A 84 1.15 9.14 -10.84
N ASP A 85 -0.18 9.24 -10.96
CA ASP A 85 -0.98 10.19 -10.18
C ASP A 85 -0.98 9.83 -8.69
N PHE A 86 -1.08 8.54 -8.37
CA PHE A 86 -0.96 8.04 -7.01
C PHE A 86 0.40 8.42 -6.39
N MET A 87 1.51 8.12 -7.07
CA MET A 87 2.84 8.45 -6.57
C MET A 87 3.05 9.96 -6.41
N LYS A 88 2.47 10.77 -7.30
CA LYS A 88 2.47 12.23 -7.14
C LYS A 88 1.76 12.66 -5.85
N GLN A 89 0.62 12.06 -5.53
CA GLN A 89 -0.09 12.37 -4.27
C GLN A 89 0.66 11.87 -3.04
N VAL A 90 1.29 10.68 -3.10
CA VAL A 90 2.15 10.20 -2.02
C VAL A 90 3.26 11.21 -1.74
N ASN A 91 3.97 11.67 -2.78
CA ASN A 91 5.02 12.68 -2.62
C ASN A 91 4.51 13.97 -1.99
N ASN A 92 3.33 14.47 -2.40
CA ASN A 92 2.75 15.68 -1.80
C ASN A 92 2.39 15.51 -0.31
N LEU A 93 2.12 14.28 0.13
CA LEU A 93 1.80 13.96 1.52
C LEU A 93 3.05 13.72 2.38
N THR A 94 4.15 13.29 1.77
CA THR A 94 5.36 12.85 2.49
C THR A 94 6.57 13.76 2.33
N VAL A 95 6.57 14.68 1.37
CA VAL A 95 7.68 15.59 1.09
C VAL A 95 7.22 17.02 1.28
N LYS A 96 8.01 17.79 2.05
CA LYS A 96 7.85 19.23 2.23
C LYS A 96 8.48 20.03 1.10
#